data_AF-A0A6P8L9Q7-F1
#
_entry.id   AF-A0A6P8L9Q7-F1
#
_cell.length_a   1.000
_cell.length_b   1.000
_cell.length_c   1.000
_cell.angle_alpha   90.00
_cell.angle_beta   90.00
_cell.angle_gamma   90.00
#
_symmetry.space_group_name_H-M   'P 1'
#
loop_
_entity.id
_entity.type
_entity.pdbx_description
1 polymer ?
#
loop_
_entity_poly.entity_id
_entity_poly.type
_entity_poly.pdbx_seq_one_letter_code
_entity_poly.pdbx_strand_id
1 'polypeptide(L)'
;METREEQERMTADQIIEERRKRETEERGKRIRESKYNAHYRNIAKEKLPKYLEGRMKWKDRRILARFRYEHQTKAREYWKEEGEKRCRLCRRKEEDLRHVIEECEITRGPKDIGKTLNETGEGLAELKAIIEKRRANDRKEAKDQSCNSF
;
A
#
# COMPACT_ATOMS: atom_id res chain seq x y z
N MET A 1 25.26 -38.19 -27.95
CA MET A 1 24.77 -36.92 -28.50
C MET A 1 23.89 -36.20 -27.48
N GLU A 2 22.96 -36.92 -26.83
CA GLU A 2 22.11 -36.42 -25.73
C GLU A 2 22.87 -35.79 -24.55
N THR A 3 24.00 -36.36 -24.14
CA THR A 3 24.78 -35.89 -22.98
C THR A 3 25.38 -34.49 -23.13
N ARG A 4 25.68 -34.07 -24.37
CA ARG A 4 26.23 -32.74 -24.67
C ARG A 4 25.14 -31.67 -24.72
N GLU A 5 23.99 -31.98 -25.32
CA GLU A 5 22.82 -31.09 -25.34
C GLU A 5 22.22 -30.89 -23.94
N GLU A 6 22.30 -31.90 -23.08
CA GLU A 6 21.88 -31.80 -21.68
C GLU A 6 22.88 -30.99 -20.83
N GLN A 7 24.18 -31.13 -21.07
CA GLN A 7 25.20 -30.24 -20.48
C GLN A 7 25.07 -28.79 -20.93
N GLU A 8 24.84 -28.53 -22.23
CA GLU A 8 24.62 -27.20 -22.80
C GLU A 8 23.31 -26.57 -22.27
N ARG A 9 22.24 -27.35 -22.09
CA ARG A 9 21.00 -26.90 -21.42
C ARG A 9 21.22 -26.57 -19.95
N MET A 10 21.93 -27.41 -19.20
CA MET A 10 22.26 -27.12 -17.79
C MET A 10 23.12 -25.86 -17.65
N THR A 11 24.03 -25.58 -18.60
CA THR A 11 24.81 -24.33 -18.60
C THR A 11 23.95 -23.12 -18.97
N ALA A 12 23.05 -23.25 -19.94
CA ALA A 12 22.11 -22.19 -20.29
C ALA A 12 21.16 -21.84 -19.13
N ASP A 13 20.62 -22.85 -18.44
CA ASP A 13 19.74 -22.67 -17.28
C ASP A 13 20.46 -21.97 -16.13
N GLN A 14 21.74 -22.32 -15.86
CA GLN A 14 22.57 -21.65 -14.88
C GLN A 14 22.81 -20.17 -15.22
N ILE A 15 23.08 -19.84 -16.49
CA ILE A 15 23.27 -18.46 -16.95
C ILE A 15 21.97 -17.64 -16.78
N ILE A 16 20.83 -18.24 -17.09
CA ILE A 16 19.51 -17.61 -16.94
C ILE A 16 19.19 -17.36 -15.46
N GLU A 17 19.43 -18.33 -14.57
CA GLU A 17 19.20 -18.18 -13.14
C GLU A 17 20.12 -17.12 -12.49
N GLU A 18 21.40 -17.11 -12.85
CA GLU A 18 22.34 -16.08 -12.38
C GLU A 18 21.92 -14.67 -12.84
N ARG A 19 21.42 -14.55 -14.08
CA ARG A 19 20.88 -13.28 -14.58
C ARG A 19 19.64 -12.85 -13.81
N ARG A 20 18.68 -13.76 -13.57
CA ARG A 20 17.46 -13.49 -12.79
C ARG A 20 17.80 -13.02 -11.38
N LYS A 21 18.78 -13.66 -10.74
CA LYS A 21 19.26 -13.31 -9.40
C LYS A 21 19.88 -11.92 -9.37
N ARG A 22 20.70 -11.58 -10.36
CA ARG A 22 21.30 -10.24 -10.47
C ARG A 22 20.24 -9.15 -10.68
N GLU A 23 19.30 -9.36 -11.60
CA GLU A 23 18.21 -8.42 -11.88
C GLU A 23 17.32 -8.18 -10.63
N THR A 24 17.05 -9.26 -9.90
CA THR A 24 16.36 -9.29 -8.60
C THR A 24 17.08 -8.42 -7.56
N GLU A 25 18.38 -8.65 -7.37
CA GLU A 25 19.20 -7.90 -6.40
C GLU A 25 19.27 -6.41 -6.76
N GLU A 26 19.50 -6.07 -8.03
CA GLU A 26 19.54 -4.69 -8.52
C GLU A 26 18.19 -3.98 -8.37
N ARG A 27 17.08 -4.67 -8.64
CA ARG A 27 15.74 -4.13 -8.39
C ARG A 27 15.52 -3.88 -6.90
N GLY A 28 15.94 -4.81 -6.05
CA GLY A 28 15.90 -4.66 -4.59
C GLY A 28 16.72 -3.46 -4.11
N LYS A 29 17.92 -3.25 -4.63
CA LYS A 29 18.76 -2.07 -4.32
C LYS A 29 18.07 -0.77 -4.71
N ARG A 30 17.56 -0.67 -5.94
CA ARG A 30 16.81 0.52 -6.40
C ARG A 30 15.61 0.85 -5.51
N ILE A 31 14.88 -0.16 -5.04
CA ILE A 31 13.77 0.05 -4.09
C ILE A 31 14.30 0.52 -2.73
N ARG A 32 15.35 -0.11 -2.21
CA ARG A 32 15.98 0.27 -0.93
C ARG A 32 16.65 1.64 -0.95
N GLU A 33 17.07 2.13 -2.10
CA GLU A 33 17.72 3.44 -2.24
C GLU A 33 16.74 4.53 -2.67
N SER A 34 15.50 4.17 -3.07
CA SER A 34 14.50 5.14 -3.49
C SER A 34 14.20 6.16 -2.40
N LYS A 35 14.30 7.44 -2.77
CA LYS A 35 13.96 8.61 -1.95
C LYS A 35 12.45 8.84 -1.88
N TYR A 36 11.72 8.48 -2.93
CA TYR A 36 10.33 8.86 -3.14
C TYR A 36 9.31 7.86 -2.57
N ASN A 37 9.75 6.65 -2.18
CA ASN A 37 8.85 5.66 -1.59
C ASN A 37 9.55 4.84 -0.50
N ALA A 38 9.90 5.51 0.60
CA ALA A 38 10.59 4.90 1.74
C ALA A 38 9.80 3.73 2.35
N HIS A 39 8.47 3.82 2.36
CA HIS A 39 7.61 2.76 2.89
C HIS A 39 7.53 1.54 1.96
N TYR A 40 7.76 1.70 0.65
CA TYR A 40 7.82 0.56 -0.30
C TYR A 40 8.86 -0.48 0.07
N ARG A 41 9.96 -0.07 0.71
CA ARG A 41 11.04 -0.97 1.16
C ARG A 41 10.52 -2.08 2.05
N ASN A 42 9.53 -1.76 2.89
CA ASN A 42 8.94 -2.68 3.87
C ASN A 42 7.74 -3.43 3.29
N ILE A 43 7.17 -2.95 2.19
CA ILE A 43 5.93 -3.45 1.60
C ILE A 43 6.22 -4.42 0.45
N ALA A 44 7.15 -4.09 -0.44
CA ALA A 44 7.41 -4.86 -1.66
C ALA A 44 8.41 -6.00 -1.44
N LYS A 45 7.92 -7.24 -1.59
CA LYS A 45 8.76 -8.42 -1.81
C LYS A 45 8.56 -8.93 -3.24
N GLU A 46 9.48 -9.77 -3.69
CA GLU A 46 9.47 -10.28 -5.07
C GLU A 46 8.31 -11.25 -5.35
N LYS A 47 7.81 -11.90 -4.30
CA LYS A 47 6.69 -12.82 -4.39
C LYS A 47 5.37 -12.07 -4.26
N LEU A 48 4.32 -12.69 -4.79
CA LEU A 48 2.96 -12.18 -4.60
C LEU A 48 2.65 -12.11 -3.09
N PRO A 49 2.12 -10.99 -2.58
CA PRO A 49 1.73 -10.91 -1.18
C PRO A 49 0.75 -12.01 -0.79
N LYS A 50 0.96 -12.66 0.36
CA LYS A 50 0.16 -13.81 0.83
C LYS A 50 -1.35 -13.52 0.90
N TYR A 51 -1.74 -12.29 1.22
CA TYR A 51 -3.16 -11.89 1.26
C TYR A 51 -3.85 -11.97 -0.11
N LEU A 52 -3.08 -11.97 -1.21
CA LEU A 52 -3.60 -12.16 -2.57
C LEU A 52 -3.74 -13.65 -2.94
N GLU A 53 -2.89 -14.52 -2.39
CA GLU A 53 -2.90 -15.97 -2.63
C GLU A 53 -3.97 -16.70 -1.80
N GLY A 54 -4.22 -16.26 -0.56
CA GLY A 54 -5.12 -16.94 0.38
C GLY A 54 -6.61 -16.80 0.05
N ARG A 55 -7.50 -17.45 0.82
CA ARG A 55 -8.97 -17.46 0.60
C ARG A 55 -9.71 -16.14 0.96
N MET A 56 -8.99 -15.04 1.09
CA MET A 56 -9.59 -13.73 1.44
C MET A 56 -10.57 -13.26 0.36
N LYS A 57 -11.70 -12.65 0.78
CA LYS A 57 -12.71 -12.10 -0.15
C LYS A 57 -12.09 -11.04 -1.07
N TRP A 58 -12.50 -11.02 -2.33
CA TRP A 58 -12.01 -10.04 -3.33
C TRP A 58 -12.11 -8.58 -2.86
N LYS A 59 -13.23 -8.19 -2.22
CA LYS A 59 -13.42 -6.84 -1.67
C LYS A 59 -12.35 -6.47 -0.64
N ASP A 60 -11.93 -7.42 0.17
CA ASP A 60 -10.97 -7.22 1.26
C ASP A 60 -9.54 -7.12 0.72
N ARG A 61 -9.19 -7.99 -0.24
CA ARG A 61 -7.92 -7.89 -0.99
C ARG A 61 -7.77 -6.52 -1.65
N ARG A 62 -8.85 -6.02 -2.26
CA ARG A 62 -8.88 -4.71 -2.93
C ARG A 62 -8.64 -3.56 -1.95
N ILE A 63 -9.13 -3.65 -0.71
CA ILE A 63 -8.89 -2.63 0.33
C ILE A 63 -7.39 -2.58 0.65
N LEU A 64 -6.79 -3.73 0.99
CA LEU A 64 -5.36 -3.83 1.32
C LEU A 64 -4.48 -3.32 0.18
N ALA A 65 -4.73 -3.77 -1.05
CA ALA A 65 -3.98 -3.32 -2.22
C ALA A 65 -4.07 -1.80 -2.41
N ARG A 66 -5.26 -1.21 -2.29
CA ARG A 66 -5.43 0.24 -2.46
C ARG A 66 -4.68 1.07 -1.41
N PHE A 67 -4.56 0.58 -0.18
CA PHE A 67 -3.74 1.26 0.82
C PHE A 67 -2.24 1.07 0.58
N ARG A 68 -1.80 -0.15 0.19
CA ARG A 68 -0.40 -0.43 -0.17
C ARG A 68 0.11 0.40 -1.34
N TYR A 69 -0.76 0.74 -2.28
CA TYR A 69 -0.46 1.62 -3.41
C TYR A 69 -0.86 3.09 -3.18
N GLU A 70 -1.17 3.48 -1.93
CA GLU A 70 -1.54 4.86 -1.57
C GLU A 70 -2.75 5.43 -2.35
N HIS A 71 -3.52 4.58 -3.03
CA HIS A 71 -4.73 4.97 -3.74
C HIS A 71 -5.84 5.44 -2.77
N GLN A 72 -5.69 5.21 -1.47
CA GLN A 72 -6.65 5.68 -0.46
C GLN A 72 -6.26 7.01 0.20
N THR A 73 -5.21 7.68 -0.27
CA THR A 73 -4.73 8.96 0.25
C THR A 73 -5.00 10.07 -0.77
N LYS A 74 -5.11 11.32 -0.31
CA LYS A 74 -5.24 12.49 -1.21
C LYS A 74 -3.89 13.07 -1.60
N ALA A 75 -2.82 12.75 -0.88
CA ALA A 75 -1.47 13.21 -1.19
C ALA A 75 -1.02 12.85 -2.62
N ARG A 76 -1.54 11.75 -3.18
CA ARG A 76 -1.29 11.36 -4.58
C ARG A 76 -1.84 12.33 -5.62
N GLU A 77 -2.84 13.15 -5.26
CA GLU A 77 -3.51 14.09 -6.16
C GLU A 77 -2.65 15.35 -6.30
N TYR A 78 -1.42 15.20 -6.81
CA TYR A 78 -0.41 16.26 -6.78
C TYR A 78 -0.89 17.58 -7.41
N TRP A 79 -1.81 17.52 -8.37
CA TRP A 79 -2.41 18.65 -9.08
C TRP A 79 -3.46 19.44 -8.28
N LYS A 80 -3.89 18.97 -7.11
CA LYS A 80 -4.82 19.70 -6.25
C LYS A 80 -4.11 20.68 -5.32
N GLU A 81 -4.87 21.61 -4.75
CA GLU A 81 -4.35 22.52 -3.73
C GLU A 81 -4.22 21.84 -2.36
N GLU A 82 -3.34 22.38 -1.49
CA GLU A 82 -3.06 21.83 -0.16
C GLU A 82 -4.34 21.71 0.72
N GLY A 83 -5.25 22.69 0.61
CA GLY A 83 -6.54 22.68 1.30
C GLY A 83 -7.42 21.49 0.90
N GLU A 84 -7.43 21.13 -0.38
CA GLU A 84 -8.22 20.02 -0.89
C GLU A 84 -7.65 18.66 -0.48
N LYS A 85 -6.33 18.58 -0.27
CA LYS A 85 -5.62 17.36 0.15
C LYS A 85 -5.71 17.10 1.65
N ARG A 86 -6.31 18.00 2.43
CA ARG A 86 -6.48 17.81 3.89
C ARG A 86 -7.18 16.50 4.22
N CYS A 87 -6.71 15.86 5.29
CA CYS A 87 -7.23 14.63 5.87
C CYS A 87 -8.75 14.66 6.01
N ARG A 88 -9.44 13.68 5.43
CA ARG A 88 -10.91 13.54 5.51
C ARG A 88 -11.43 13.26 6.91
N LEU A 89 -10.53 12.90 7.82
CA LEU A 89 -10.86 12.66 9.22
C LEU A 89 -10.63 13.94 10.04
N CYS A 90 -9.38 14.37 10.23
CA CYS A 90 -9.06 15.46 11.15
C CYS A 90 -8.97 16.84 10.50
N ARG A 91 -8.90 16.94 9.17
CA ARG A 91 -8.76 18.19 8.40
C ARG A 91 -7.51 19.04 8.72
N ARG A 92 -6.54 18.54 9.51
CA ARG A 92 -5.37 19.31 9.98
C ARG A 92 -4.16 19.26 9.05
N LYS A 93 -3.81 18.08 8.55
CA LYS A 93 -2.64 17.83 7.71
C LYS A 93 -3.07 17.27 6.35
N GLU A 94 -2.15 17.26 5.40
CA GLU A 94 -2.30 16.52 4.15
C GLU A 94 -2.63 15.05 4.44
N GLU A 95 -3.56 14.48 3.66
CA GLU A 95 -3.95 13.10 3.78
C GLU A 95 -2.95 12.20 3.06
N ASP A 96 -1.79 11.97 3.68
CA ASP A 96 -0.83 10.95 3.29
C ASP A 96 -1.00 9.66 4.11
N LEU A 97 -0.28 8.60 3.74
CA LEU A 97 -0.41 7.28 4.38
C LEU A 97 0.06 7.29 5.84
N ARG A 98 1.16 8.00 6.12
CA ARG A 98 1.74 8.15 7.46
C ARG A 98 0.77 8.89 8.37
N HIS A 99 0.20 9.98 7.88
CA HIS A 99 -0.80 10.71 8.60
C HIS A 99 -2.01 9.82 8.92
N VAL A 100 -2.58 9.14 7.93
CA VAL A 100 -3.81 8.34 8.12
C VAL A 100 -3.62 7.17 9.09
N ILE A 101 -2.47 6.48 9.02
CA ILE A 101 -2.22 5.24 9.80
C ILE A 101 -1.55 5.54 11.14
N GLU A 102 -0.52 6.39 11.17
CA GLU A 102 0.33 6.60 12.36
C GLU A 102 -0.03 7.87 13.15
N GLU A 103 -0.34 8.98 12.46
CA GLU A 103 -0.45 10.29 13.15
C GLU A 103 -1.89 10.77 13.39
N CYS A 104 -2.88 10.23 12.69
CA CYS A 104 -4.22 10.81 12.69
C CYS A 104 -4.89 10.61 14.06
N GLU A 105 -5.16 11.72 14.72
CA GLU A 105 -5.78 11.78 16.04
C GLU A 105 -7.19 11.18 16.12
N ILE A 106 -7.84 10.93 14.98
CA ILE A 106 -9.17 10.30 14.91
C ILE A 106 -9.04 8.79 14.68
N THR A 107 -7.98 8.32 14.01
CA THR A 107 -7.73 6.88 13.87
C THR A 107 -7.13 6.29 15.16
N ARG A 108 -6.49 7.12 16.01
CA ARG A 108 -5.89 6.82 17.32
C ARG A 108 -5.28 5.42 17.45
N GLY A 109 -3.98 5.37 17.21
CA GLY A 109 -3.03 4.37 17.68
C GLY A 109 -1.74 4.55 16.89
N PRO A 110 -0.54 4.54 17.51
CA PRO A 110 0.74 4.56 16.80
C PRO A 110 0.92 3.21 16.10
N LYS A 111 0.15 2.99 15.04
CA LYS A 111 0.10 1.75 14.29
C LYS A 111 1.19 1.83 13.24
N ASP A 112 2.17 0.96 13.37
CA ASP A 112 3.21 0.82 12.36
C ASP A 112 2.57 0.52 10.98
N ILE A 113 2.93 1.33 9.97
CA ILE A 113 2.51 1.10 8.57
C ILE A 113 2.90 -0.32 8.13
N GLY A 114 4.09 -0.78 8.52
CA GLY A 114 4.60 -2.11 8.17
C GLY A 114 3.71 -3.24 8.67
N LYS A 115 3.26 -3.18 9.93
CA LYS A 115 2.30 -4.13 10.51
C LYS A 115 0.93 -4.04 9.85
N THR A 116 0.44 -2.82 9.61
CA THR A 116 -0.91 -2.61 9.05
C THR A 116 -1.01 -3.06 7.60
N LEU A 117 0.06 -2.88 6.81
CA LEU A 117 0.11 -3.19 5.37
C LEU A 117 0.97 -4.43 5.05
N ASN A 118 1.08 -5.34 6.02
CA ASN A 118 1.88 -6.55 5.92
C ASN A 118 1.39 -7.50 4.80
N GLU A 119 2.16 -8.56 4.56
CA GLU A 119 1.86 -9.52 3.50
C GLU A 119 0.70 -10.46 3.82
N THR A 120 0.37 -10.65 5.10
CA THR A 120 -0.70 -11.56 5.54
C THR A 120 -2.08 -10.90 5.49
N GLY A 121 -2.13 -9.56 5.55
CA GLY A 121 -3.36 -8.78 5.53
C GLY A 121 -4.03 -8.64 6.90
N GLU A 122 -3.28 -8.84 7.99
CA GLU A 122 -3.80 -8.74 9.37
C GLU A 122 -4.39 -7.36 9.68
N GLY A 123 -3.84 -6.28 9.10
CA GLY A 123 -4.33 -4.91 9.29
C GLY A 123 -5.66 -4.57 8.61
N LEU A 124 -6.34 -5.54 8.01
CA LEU A 124 -7.58 -5.31 7.24
C LEU A 124 -8.69 -4.68 8.09
N ALA A 125 -8.82 -5.07 9.35
CA ALA A 125 -9.86 -4.56 10.25
C ALA A 125 -9.67 -3.06 10.49
N GLU A 126 -8.43 -2.63 10.68
CA GLU A 126 -8.05 -1.23 10.85
C GLU A 126 -8.33 -0.41 9.60
N LEU A 127 -7.97 -0.93 8.42
CA LEU A 127 -8.22 -0.25 7.16
C LEU A 127 -9.72 -0.08 6.88
N LYS A 128 -10.53 -1.09 7.24
CA LYS A 128 -11.99 -0.98 7.18
C LYS A 128 -12.52 0.07 8.14
N ALA A 129 -12.01 0.11 9.37
CA ALA A 129 -12.41 1.12 10.36
C ALA A 129 -12.09 2.56 9.88
N ILE A 130 -10.95 2.76 9.20
CA ILE A 130 -10.61 4.05 8.59
C ILE A 130 -11.63 4.44 7.50
N ILE A 131 -11.97 3.51 6.60
CA ILE A 131 -12.96 3.76 5.54
C ILE A 131 -14.33 4.10 6.14
N GLU A 132 -14.78 3.36 7.15
CA GLU A 132 -16.07 3.62 7.79
C GLU A 132 -16.09 4.96 8.54
N LYS A 133 -15.01 5.33 9.23
CA LYS A 133 -14.86 6.64 9.86
C LYS A 133 -14.95 7.78 8.82
N ARG A 134 -14.31 7.62 7.65
CA ARG A 134 -14.40 8.60 6.55
C ARG A 134 -15.85 8.77 6.08
N ARG A 135 -16.54 7.66 5.78
CA ARG A 135 -17.95 7.69 5.37
C ARG A 135 -18.87 8.29 6.43
N ALA A 136 -18.60 8.01 7.71
CA ALA A 136 -19.36 8.60 8.81
C ALA A 136 -19.17 10.11 8.88
N ASN A 137 -17.97 10.62 8.62
CA ASN A 137 -17.68 12.04 8.59
C ASN A 137 -18.37 12.72 7.40
N ASP A 138 -18.26 12.15 6.20
CA ASP A 138 -18.93 12.65 4.99
C ASP A 138 -20.45 12.75 5.19
N ARG A 139 -21.06 11.76 5.88
CA ARG A 139 -22.49 11.78 6.22
C ARG A 139 -22.87 12.85 7.25
N LYS A 140 -21.98 13.19 8.19
CA LYS A 140 -22.23 14.28 9.15
C LYS A 140 -22.17 15.63 8.47
N GLU A 141 -21.13 15.86 7.67
CA GLU A 141 -20.95 17.09 6.90
C GLU A 141 -22.13 17.36 5.96
N ALA A 142 -22.66 16.32 5.28
CA ALA A 142 -23.83 16.45 4.42
C ALA A 142 -25.11 16.82 5.20
N LYS A 143 -25.28 16.32 6.44
CA LYS A 143 -26.42 16.67 7.30
C LYS A 143 -26.32 18.10 7.81
N ASP A 144 -25.13 18.52 8.25
CA ASP A 144 -24.91 19.87 8.77
C ASP A 144 -25.12 20.93 7.66
N GLN A 145 -24.73 20.62 6.42
CA GLN A 145 -25.01 21.47 5.26
C GLN A 145 -26.51 21.55 4.93
N SER A 146 -27.24 20.44 5.05
CA SER A 146 -28.70 20.42 4.85
C SER A 146 -29.48 21.13 5.96
N CYS A 147 -28.94 21.21 7.18
CA CYS A 147 -29.56 21.95 8.28
C CYS A 147 -29.24 23.45 8.26
N ASN A 148 -28.09 23.84 7.71
CA ASN A 148 -27.69 25.25 7.60
C ASN A 148 -28.20 25.94 6.31
N SER A 149 -28.97 25.23 5.48
CA SER A 149 -29.58 25.77 4.25
C SER A 149 -31.05 26.19 4.41
N PHE A 150 -31.55 26.25 5.66
CA PHE A 150 -32.86 26.78 6.06
C PHE A 150 -32.64 27.95 7.02
#